data_AF-A0A6N9P791-F1
#
_entry.id   AF-A0A6N9P791-F1
#
_cell.length_a   1.000
_cell.length_b   1.000
_cell.length_c   1.000
_cell.angle_alpha   90.00
_cell.angle_beta   90.00
_cell.angle_gamma   90.00
#
_symmetry.space_group_name_H-M   'P 1'
#
loop_
_entity.id
_entity.type
_entity.pdbx_description
1 polymer ?
#
loop_
_entity_poly.entity_id
_entity_poly.type
_entity_poly.pdbx_seq_one_letter_code
_entity_poly.pdbx_strand_id
1 'polypeptide(L)'
;MSQAHLGSFNGTVTPGVNMLETFKKNEIRDNPNSILKYGDMVLKKFGISCPAGTVVKINGKEIPLFTGVFELGMNQIDITSLEFLETVNVNIYYMF
;
A
#
# COMPACT_ATOMS: atom_id res chain seq x y z
N MET A 1 7.39 8.37 -21.82
CA MET A 1 6.53 8.77 -20.69
C MET A 1 6.58 7.65 -19.67
N SER A 2 7.06 7.91 -18.45
CA SER A 2 6.97 6.93 -17.37
C SER A 2 5.48 6.69 -17.09
N GLN A 3 4.98 5.49 -17.38
CA GLN A 3 3.61 5.11 -17.03
C GLN A 3 3.60 4.83 -15.53
N ALA A 4 3.10 5.76 -14.74
CA ALA A 4 2.82 5.46 -13.34
C ALA A 4 1.62 4.49 -13.29
N HIS A 5 1.80 3.34 -12.65
CA HIS A 5 0.76 2.32 -12.59
C HIS A 5 -0.14 2.59 -11.39
N LEU A 6 -1.44 2.74 -11.64
CA LEU A 6 -2.46 2.91 -10.61
C LEU A 6 -2.98 1.54 -10.19
N GLY A 7 -2.99 1.29 -8.88
CA GLY A 7 -3.54 0.09 -8.28
C GLY A 7 -4.46 0.40 -7.11
N SER A 8 -5.26 -0.59 -6.74
CA SER A 8 -6.11 -0.51 -5.56
C SER A 8 -6.24 -1.86 -4.87
N PHE A 9 -6.56 -1.81 -3.58
CA PHE A 9 -6.88 -2.97 -2.78
C PHE A 9 -8.08 -2.66 -1.90
N ASN A 10 -9.07 -3.54 -1.93
CA ASN A 10 -10.23 -3.47 -1.04
C ASN A 10 -10.38 -4.83 -0.37
N GLY A 11 -10.28 -4.85 0.96
CA GLY A 11 -10.41 -6.08 1.71
C GLY A 11 -9.84 -5.98 3.11
N THR A 12 -9.71 -7.14 3.75
CA THR A 12 -9.17 -7.27 5.11
C THR A 12 -7.67 -7.49 5.05
N VAL A 13 -6.91 -6.72 5.83
CA VAL A 13 -5.46 -6.89 5.98
C VAL A 13 -5.13 -7.89 7.08
N THR A 14 -3.99 -8.55 6.95
CA THR A 14 -3.46 -9.45 7.98
C THR A 14 -2.36 -8.72 8.77
N PRO A 15 -2.38 -8.74 10.12
CA PRO A 15 -1.36 -8.11 10.94
C PRO A 15 0.06 -8.59 10.61
N GLY A 16 1.02 -7.67 10.60
CA GLY A 16 2.44 -7.98 10.37
C GLY A 16 2.80 -8.46 8.95
N VAL A 17 1.84 -8.46 8.02
CA VAL A 17 2.10 -8.76 6.60
C VAL A 17 2.38 -7.46 5.86
N ASN A 18 3.49 -7.43 5.10
CA ASN A 18 3.78 -6.32 4.21
C ASN A 18 2.85 -6.36 3.00
N MET A 19 1.93 -5.40 2.92
CA MET A 19 0.91 -5.32 1.88
C MET A 19 1.48 -5.10 0.48
N LEU A 20 2.69 -4.55 0.34
CA LEU A 20 3.33 -4.39 -0.97
C LEU A 20 3.61 -5.74 -1.64
N GLU A 21 3.86 -6.80 -0.88
CA GLU A 21 3.99 -8.15 -1.45
C GLU A 21 2.67 -8.65 -2.02
N THR A 22 1.55 -8.37 -1.33
CA THR A 22 0.20 -8.69 -1.79
C THR A 22 -0.13 -7.93 -3.07
N PHE A 23 0.17 -6.63 -3.10
CA PHE A 23 -0.04 -5.78 -4.27
C PHE A 23 0.79 -6.24 -5.47
N LYS A 24 2.06 -6.56 -5.26
CA LYS A 24 2.97 -7.13 -6.26
C LYS A 24 2.43 -8.45 -6.82
N LYS A 25 1.97 -9.37 -5.96
CA LYS A 25 1.38 -10.65 -6.39
C LYS A 25 0.12 -10.45 -7.22
N ASN A 26 -0.75 -9.52 -6.83
CA ASN A 26 -1.96 -9.19 -7.57
C ASN A 26 -1.63 -8.58 -8.94
N GLU A 27 -0.73 -7.61 -9.01
CA GLU A 27 -0.28 -7.00 -10.26
C GLU A 27 0.33 -8.04 -11.21
N ILE A 28 1.20 -8.94 -10.72
CA ILE A 28 1.80 -9.97 -11.58
C ILE A 28 0.76 -10.98 -12.09
N ARG A 29 -0.26 -11.28 -11.28
CA ARG A 29 -1.37 -12.16 -11.67
C ARG A 29 -2.20 -11.53 -12.79
N ASP A 30 -2.52 -10.25 -12.64
CA ASP A 30 -3.44 -9.54 -13.54
C ASP A 30 -2.69 -8.99 -14.78
N ASN A 31 -1.40 -8.69 -14.63
CA ASN A 31 -0.47 -8.26 -15.67
C ASN A 31 0.81 -9.11 -15.67
N PRO A 32 0.83 -10.24 -16.39
CA PRO A 32 2.00 -11.11 -16.48
C PRO A 32 3.24 -10.46 -17.11
N ASN A 33 3.15 -9.28 -17.73
CA ASN A 33 4.32 -8.58 -18.28
C ASN A 33 4.81 -7.45 -17.36
N SER A 34 4.29 -7.37 -16.14
CA SER A 34 4.68 -6.34 -15.17
C SER A 34 6.17 -6.36 -14.87
N ILE A 35 6.78 -5.18 -14.84
CA ILE A 35 8.18 -4.98 -14.46
C ILE A 35 8.48 -5.44 -13.02
N LEU A 36 7.45 -5.53 -12.18
CA LEU A 36 7.56 -6.06 -10.82
C LEU A 36 8.02 -7.52 -10.76
N LYS A 37 8.00 -8.26 -11.88
CA LYS A 37 8.65 -9.58 -11.94
C LYS A 37 10.15 -9.54 -11.65
N TYR A 38 10.79 -8.40 -11.90
CA TYR A 38 12.25 -8.25 -11.85
C TYR A 38 12.75 -7.38 -10.69
N GLY A 39 11.85 -6.83 -9.86
CA GLY A 39 12.22 -5.93 -8.77
C GLY A 39 11.14 -5.80 -7.70
N ASP A 40 11.44 -5.06 -6.64
CA ASP A 40 10.49 -4.81 -5.56
C ASP A 40 9.51 -3.69 -5.90
N MET A 41 8.30 -3.82 -5.39
CA MET A 41 7.31 -2.75 -5.49
C MET A 41 7.70 -1.63 -4.55
N VAL A 42 7.62 -0.38 -5.03
CA VAL A 42 7.81 0.82 -4.22
C VAL A 42 6.66 1.75 -4.54
N LEU A 43 5.84 2.09 -3.54
CA LEU A 43 4.73 3.02 -3.78
C LEU A 43 5.24 4.45 -3.77
N LYS A 44 4.90 5.18 -4.83
CA LYS A 44 5.19 6.61 -5.02
C LYS A 44 4.06 7.53 -4.59
N LYS A 45 2.83 6.99 -4.51
CA LYS A 45 1.64 7.63 -3.97
C LYS A 45 0.81 6.59 -3.22
N PHE A 46 0.19 7.00 -2.13
CA PHE A 46 -0.61 6.11 -1.30
C PHE A 46 -1.77 6.89 -0.69
N GLY A 47 -2.95 6.30 -0.69
CA GLY A 47 -4.02 6.75 0.18
C GLY A 47 -4.86 5.59 0.65
N ILE A 48 -5.42 5.76 1.83
CA ILE A 48 -6.13 4.73 2.58
C ILE A 48 -7.36 5.30 3.24
N SER A 49 -8.42 4.49 3.25
CA SER A 49 -9.58 4.61 4.11
C SER A 49 -9.73 3.34 4.94
N CYS A 50 -9.83 3.50 6.25
CA CYS A 50 -9.93 2.45 7.26
C CYS A 50 -10.71 2.97 8.48
N PRO A 51 -11.00 2.14 9.50
CA PRO A 51 -11.55 2.63 10.76
C PRO A 51 -10.67 3.70 11.42
N ALA A 52 -11.29 4.70 12.02
CA ALA A 52 -10.60 5.73 12.79
C ALA A 52 -9.81 5.13 13.94
N GLY A 53 -8.58 5.61 14.15
CA GLY A 53 -7.68 5.11 15.19
C GLY A 53 -6.80 3.92 14.76
N THR A 54 -6.98 3.38 13.56
CA THR A 54 -6.11 2.33 13.01
C THR A 54 -4.65 2.79 13.04
N VAL A 55 -3.74 1.94 13.53
CA VAL A 55 -2.30 2.20 13.49
C VAL A 55 -1.68 1.40 12.34
N VAL A 56 -1.02 2.14 11.44
CA VAL A 56 -0.31 1.60 10.28
C VAL A 56 1.18 1.82 10.45
N LYS A 57 1.98 0.86 10.00
CA LYS A 57 3.44 0.96 9.98
C LYS A 57 3.93 1.15 8.56
N ILE A 58 4.42 2.35 8.25
CA ILE A 58 4.97 2.73 6.95
C ILE A 58 6.48 2.81 7.08
N ASN A 59 7.23 2.02 6.30
CA ASN A 59 8.69 1.95 6.34
C ASN A 59 9.25 1.77 7.76
N GLY A 60 8.58 0.97 8.58
CA GLY A 60 8.97 0.74 9.96
C GLY A 60 8.45 1.76 10.98
N LYS A 61 7.87 2.90 10.54
CA LYS A 61 7.33 3.92 11.44
C LYS A 61 5.83 3.76 11.65
N GLU A 62 5.41 3.72 12.91
CA GLU A 62 4.01 3.69 13.28
C GLU A 62 3.37 5.08 13.12
N ILE A 63 2.23 5.11 12.45
CA ILE A 63 1.45 6.30 12.15
C ILE A 63 0.00 6.01 12.56
N PRO A 64 -0.53 6.69 13.59
CA PRO A 64 -1.93 6.56 13.95
C PRO A 64 -2.82 7.34 12.98
N LEU A 65 -3.80 6.67 12.38
CA LEU A 65 -4.75 7.28 11.45
C LEU A 65 -6.00 7.73 12.21
N PHE A 66 -5.91 8.88 12.90
CA PHE A 66 -6.96 9.37 13.79
C PHE A 66 -8.34 9.50 13.14
N THR A 67 -8.41 9.93 11.88
CA THR A 67 -9.67 10.09 11.14
C THR A 67 -10.05 8.84 10.34
N GLY A 68 -9.16 7.85 10.25
CA GLY A 68 -9.32 6.70 9.37
C GLY A 68 -9.03 6.98 7.89
N VAL A 69 -8.62 8.21 7.55
CA VAL A 69 -8.22 8.58 6.19
C VAL A 69 -6.82 9.17 6.23
N PHE A 70 -5.95 8.70 5.34
CA PHE A 70 -4.58 9.19 5.24
C PHE A 70 -4.09 9.13 3.80
N GLU A 71 -3.34 10.15 3.39
CA GLU A 71 -2.83 10.27 2.03
C GLU A 71 -1.40 10.80 2.04
N LEU A 72 -0.58 10.23 1.18
CA LEU A 72 0.76 10.69 0.86
C LEU A 72 0.79 11.06 -0.62
N GLY A 73 1.15 12.31 -0.87
CA GLY A 73 1.30 12.86 -2.21
C GLY A 73 2.43 12.19 -2.98
N MET A 74 2.39 12.36 -4.31
CA MET A 74 3.36 11.73 -5.19
C MET A 74 4.79 12.20 -4.86
N ASN A 75 5.71 11.24 -4.69
CA ASN A 75 7.12 11.46 -4.38
C ASN A 75 7.39 12.19 -3.04
N GLN A 76 6.44 12.22 -2.10
CA GLN A 76 6.70 12.73 -0.75
C GLN A 76 7.63 11.78 0.04
N ILE A 77 7.35 10.48 -0.05
CA ILE A 77 8.21 9.40 0.46
C ILE A 77 8.10 8.19 -0.46
N ASP A 78 9.16 7.40 -0.54
CA ASP A 78 9.13 6.08 -1.15
C ASP A 78 8.66 5.07 -0.12
N ILE A 79 7.49 4.46 -0.34
CA ILE A 79 6.96 3.43 0.57
C ILE A 79 7.49 2.07 0.11
N THR A 80 8.31 1.44 0.94
CA THR A 80 8.91 0.13 0.73
C THR A 80 8.35 -0.94 1.67
N SER A 81 7.66 -0.54 2.74
CA SER A 81 6.83 -1.44 3.53
C SER A 81 5.55 -0.76 4.05
N LEU A 82 4.46 -1.53 4.05
CA LEU A 82 3.16 -1.14 4.59
C LEU A 82 2.58 -2.31 5.38
N GLU A 83 2.56 -2.19 6.70
CA GLU A 83 2.06 -3.22 7.61
C GLU A 83 0.96 -2.65 8.51
N PHE A 84 0.07 -3.52 8.95
CA PHE A 84 -0.97 -3.18 9.92
C PHE A 84 -0.70 -3.92 11.23
N LEU A 85 -1.00 -3.28 12.36
CA LEU A 85 -0.84 -3.91 13.68
C LEU A 85 -2.02 -4.80 14.07
N GLU A 86 -3.15 -4.64 13.37
CA GLU A 86 -4.40 -5.33 13.65
C GLU A 86 -5.15 -5.67 12.35
N THR A 87 -6.08 -6.61 12.47
CA THR A 87 -6.90 -7.06 11.34
C THR A 87 -7.99 -6.03 11.09
N VAL A 88 -7.88 -5.29 9.98
CA VAL A 88 -8.81 -4.21 9.64
C VAL A 88 -9.26 -4.28 8.18
N ASN A 89 -10.49 -3.84 7.92
CA ASN A 89 -10.98 -3.64 6.56
C ASN A 89 -10.48 -2.30 6.05
N VAL A 90 -9.87 -2.32 4.87
CA VAL A 90 -9.25 -1.14 4.27
C VAL A 90 -9.65 -1.01 2.81
N ASN A 91 -9.72 0.24 2.36
CA ASN A 91 -9.68 0.60 0.97
C ASN A 91 -8.38 1.38 0.72
N ILE A 92 -7.52 0.87 -0.14
CA ILE A 92 -6.24 1.47 -0.46
C ILE A 92 -6.21 1.76 -1.95
N TYR A 93 -5.74 2.95 -2.30
CA TYR A 93 -5.35 3.31 -3.65
C TYR A 93 -3.87 3.70 -3.65
N TYR A 94 -3.13 3.32 -4.70
CA TYR A 94 -1.70 3.57 -4.74
C TYR A 94 -1.19 3.75 -6.18
N MET A 95 -0.01 4.37 -6.28
CA MET A 95 0.78 4.41 -7.51
C MET A 95 2.16 3.85 -7.23
N PHE A 96 2.72 3.13 -8.20
CA PHE A 96 4.08 2.59 -8.17
C PHE A 96 4.74 2.75 -9.55
#